data_AF-A0A6P8HVC4-F1
#
_entry.id   AF-A0A6P8HVC4-F1
#
_cell.length_a   1.000
_cell.length_b   1.000
_cell.length_c   1.000
_cell.angle_alpha   90.00
_cell.angle_beta   90.00
_cell.angle_gamma   90.00
#
_symmetry.space_group_name_H-M   'P 1'
#
loop_
_entity.id
_entity.type
_entity.pdbx_description
1 polymer ?
#
loop_
_entity_poly.entity_id
_entity_poly.type
_entity_poly.pdbx_seq_one_letter_code
_entity_poly.pdbx_strand_id
1 'polypeptide(L)'
;MDDIHRDILRENWAKLSKDLEPVRLLKHMTRVLSREDEEEINAQFLTRIERVDKFLATLPKRGGKAFHCFLEALEKEQPHLAEMLRREEVVSKERVNSATLRLKLSEIKDELQNERAKNQTIEAENKELKQKYVEHLNTLQQQILDTGENLKNHFEEELKQKYVEHSNTLQQQILDTEENLKNHFEEVLEKKAKYIATDVPLEQEAYPNSRKSSLNNGEISCALRQFLQQSHRKEDENVNTILHDPEQRESALELECQKLREELESLKSKASILAKDRPRSSNQRAATEESAICEKCEILKQQKRVLQEESREEIERLTNANTAYENKITNLQKDLSAHQLLLAQSKDDRRALNEGLKKNKTLLTSLEEAKKSKKKAESDKKKLYGLNQELQEKNENLFEEKEAMSKYVEEEREISRKNMAGLKKIASDEEKKSSLLKAELDKWKSLHGRVLNFKNAFDRNGVIFTLRGGNKSFRPFDAKRSSDGEGDAMDIFNTEGTHSCTEDKEHSWWQIDLGEKFLVFPNHYSLRHGNQNGLAAIINWKLEGSRDGNNWQVLKEHKNERGWYKSRVAGNPFTTGSWPIEGPIHAVPYLRIYQTGKNSVCDYTLYLSGIEVHGVLLYM
;
A
#
# COMPACT_ATOMS: atom_id res chain seq x y z
N MET A 1 -1.03 45.03 28.43
CA MET A 1 0.20 45.09 27.62
C MET A 1 0.78 43.70 27.61
N ASP A 2 1.14 43.22 26.42
CA ASP A 2 1.67 41.86 26.22
C ASP A 2 3.04 41.72 26.87
N ASP A 3 3.43 40.49 27.24
CA ASP A 3 4.68 40.25 27.96
C ASP A 3 5.90 40.68 27.14
N ILE A 4 5.87 40.46 25.81
CA ILE A 4 6.88 40.95 24.87
C ILE A 4 7.04 42.48 24.97
N HIS A 5 5.93 43.22 25.02
CA HIS A 5 5.98 44.69 25.11
C HIS A 5 6.48 45.16 26.49
N ARG A 6 6.19 44.42 27.57
CA ARG A 6 6.73 44.73 28.90
C ARG A 6 8.23 44.51 28.96
N ASP A 7 8.71 43.43 28.35
CA ASP A 7 10.13 43.09 28.30
C ASP A 7 10.91 44.12 27.47
N ILE A 8 10.37 44.53 26.32
CA ILE A 8 10.97 45.60 25.50
C ILE A 8 11.10 46.91 26.27
N LEU A 9 10.07 47.30 27.04
CA LEU A 9 10.14 48.51 27.87
C LEU A 9 11.14 48.39 29.00
N ARG A 10 11.30 47.20 29.60
CA ARG A 10 12.29 46.95 30.67
C ARG A 10 13.71 46.97 30.13
N GLU A 11 13.98 46.30 29.02
CA GLU A 11 15.30 46.24 28.39
C GLU A 11 15.78 47.61 27.91
N ASN A 12 14.84 48.49 27.54
CA ASN A 12 15.15 49.82 27.03
C ASN A 12 14.90 50.95 28.01
N TRP A 13 14.55 50.62 29.25
CA TRP A 13 14.25 51.60 30.30
C TRP A 13 15.34 52.66 30.45
N ALA A 14 16.61 52.21 30.48
CA ALA A 14 17.76 53.10 30.66
C ALA A 14 18.00 54.04 29.46
N LYS A 15 17.61 53.63 28.25
CA LYS A 15 17.72 54.47 27.04
C LYS A 15 16.56 55.44 26.97
N LEU A 16 15.34 54.97 27.25
CA LEU A 16 14.14 55.81 27.31
C LEU A 16 14.26 56.89 28.40
N SER A 17 14.78 56.56 29.58
CA SER A 17 14.99 57.54 30.67
C SER A 17 15.88 58.74 30.28
N LYS A 18 16.81 58.55 29.32
CA LYS A 18 17.72 59.60 28.87
C LYS A 18 17.10 60.59 27.88
N ASP A 19 16.27 60.10 26.98
CA ASP A 19 15.84 60.86 25.80
C ASP A 19 14.32 61.10 25.73
N LEU A 20 13.52 60.42 26.57
CA LEU A 20 12.06 60.52 26.56
C LEU A 20 11.57 61.84 27.16
N GLU A 21 10.62 62.48 26.47
CA GLU A 21 9.95 63.70 26.94
C GLU A 21 8.46 63.42 27.23
N PRO A 22 8.12 62.96 28.46
CA PRO A 22 6.80 62.39 28.77
C PRO A 22 5.68 63.44 28.62
N VAL A 23 5.93 64.70 28.98
CA VAL A 23 4.95 65.80 28.90
C VAL A 23 4.51 66.07 27.46
N ARG A 24 5.39 65.88 26.47
CA ARG A 24 5.05 66.06 25.05
C ARG A 24 4.21 64.91 24.50
N LEU A 25 4.30 63.73 25.12
CA LEU A 25 3.60 62.53 24.71
C LEU A 25 2.20 62.43 25.33
N LEU A 26 2.01 62.98 26.54
CA LEU A 26 0.72 63.00 27.24
C LEU A 26 -0.43 63.52 26.36
N LYS A 27 -0.18 64.61 25.61
CA LYS A 27 -1.16 65.22 24.69
C LYS A 27 -1.68 64.28 23.59
N HIS A 28 -0.92 63.23 23.25
CA HIS A 28 -1.27 62.24 22.22
C HIS A 28 -1.72 60.90 22.81
N MET A 29 -1.64 60.73 24.14
CA MET A 29 -1.94 59.47 24.85
C MET A 29 -3.22 59.52 25.69
N THR A 30 -4.05 60.53 25.49
CA THR A 30 -5.36 60.74 26.14
C THR A 30 -6.36 59.60 25.97
N ARG A 31 -6.12 58.69 25.00
CA ARG A 31 -6.94 57.49 24.76
C ARG A 31 -6.64 56.34 25.72
N VAL A 32 -5.49 56.36 26.42
CA VAL A 32 -5.04 55.25 27.29
C VAL A 32 -4.67 55.71 28.69
N LEU A 33 -4.18 56.94 28.86
CA LEU A 33 -3.90 57.54 30.16
C LEU A 33 -5.13 58.31 30.66
N SER A 34 -5.46 58.18 31.95
CA SER A 34 -6.56 58.94 32.55
C SER A 34 -6.14 60.38 32.87
N ARG A 35 -7.10 61.25 33.19
CA ARG A 35 -6.78 62.64 33.58
C ARG A 35 -5.96 62.69 34.87
N GLU A 36 -6.23 61.76 35.79
CA GLU A 36 -5.45 61.61 37.02
C GLU A 36 -4.01 61.18 36.73
N ASP A 37 -3.79 60.27 35.77
CA ASP A 37 -2.43 59.89 35.34
C ASP A 37 -1.66 61.07 34.75
N GLU A 38 -2.34 61.88 33.94
CA GLU A 38 -1.75 63.04 33.27
C GLU A 38 -1.33 64.10 34.28
N GLU A 39 -2.18 64.38 35.27
CA GLU A 39 -1.90 65.28 36.40
C GLU A 39 -0.78 64.73 37.30
N GLU A 40 -0.79 63.43 37.56
CA GLU A 40 0.23 62.76 38.38
C GLU A 40 1.61 62.70 37.75
N ILE A 41 1.68 62.63 36.42
CA ILE A 41 2.92 62.61 35.63
C ILE A 41 3.39 64.04 35.35
N ASN A 42 2.49 65.02 35.25
CA ASN A 42 2.83 66.43 35.05
C ASN A 42 2.94 67.24 36.36
N ALA A 43 2.99 66.56 37.50
CA ALA A 43 3.07 67.21 38.80
C ALA A 43 4.31 68.12 38.91
N GLN A 44 4.10 69.34 39.40
CA GLN A 44 5.08 70.44 39.34
C GLN A 44 6.38 70.18 40.12
N PHE A 45 6.36 69.23 41.05
CA PHE A 45 7.50 68.86 41.89
C PHE A 45 8.37 67.72 41.32
N LEU A 46 7.99 67.10 40.19
CA LEU A 46 8.74 65.97 39.61
C LEU A 46 9.80 66.41 38.60
N THR A 47 11.01 65.87 38.72
CA THR A 47 12.08 66.04 37.72
C THR A 47 11.73 65.31 36.42
N ARG A 48 12.39 65.64 35.30
CA ARG A 48 12.13 64.97 34.00
C ARG A 48 12.30 63.45 34.09
N ILE A 49 13.32 62.98 34.80
CA ILE A 49 13.63 61.55 34.96
C ILE A 49 12.56 60.87 35.82
N GLU A 50 12.16 61.47 36.94
CA GLU A 50 11.08 60.92 37.78
C GLU A 50 9.74 60.90 37.04
N ARG A 51 9.48 61.89 36.16
CA ARG A 51 8.32 61.88 35.27
C ARG A 51 8.38 60.75 34.25
N VAL A 52 9.55 60.47 33.67
CA VAL A 52 9.75 59.34 32.76
C VAL A 52 9.55 58.01 33.49
N ASP A 53 10.15 57.84 34.66
CA ASP A 53 10.03 56.60 35.44
C ASP A 53 8.58 56.36 35.87
N LYS A 54 7.88 57.41 36.33
CA LYS A 54 6.46 57.33 36.69
C LYS A 54 5.59 57.03 35.46
N PHE A 55 5.87 57.67 34.33
CA PHE A 55 5.16 57.44 33.07
C PHE A 55 5.35 55.99 32.56
N LEU A 56 6.59 55.51 32.48
CA LEU A 56 6.90 54.15 32.03
C LEU A 56 6.41 53.08 33.01
N ALA A 57 6.28 53.38 34.30
CA ALA A 57 5.70 52.48 35.30
C ALA A 57 4.16 52.37 35.20
N THR A 58 3.52 53.43 34.71
CA THR A 58 2.05 53.48 34.52
C THR A 58 1.62 52.79 33.23
N LEU A 59 2.42 52.85 32.15
CA LEU A 59 2.07 52.26 30.85
C LEU A 59 1.68 50.76 30.89
N PRO A 60 2.40 49.85 31.56
CA PRO A 60 2.03 48.44 31.63
C PRO A 60 0.68 48.18 32.32
N LYS A 61 0.22 49.09 33.18
CA LYS A 61 -1.01 48.96 33.98
C LYS A 61 -2.29 49.36 33.22
N ARG A 62 -2.17 50.04 32.07
CA ARG A 62 -3.30 50.69 31.36
C ARG A 62 -3.89 49.90 30.18
N GLY A 63 -3.49 48.64 30.00
CA GLY A 63 -4.16 47.69 29.08
C GLY A 63 -3.33 47.25 27.87
N GLY A 64 -3.91 46.42 26.99
CA GLY A 64 -3.23 45.79 25.84
C GLY A 64 -2.74 46.78 24.78
N LYS A 65 -3.50 47.86 24.55
CA LYS A 65 -3.21 48.86 23.50
C LYS A 65 -2.24 49.96 23.95
N ALA A 66 -1.82 49.96 25.21
CA ALA A 66 -0.98 51.01 25.78
C ALA A 66 0.38 51.15 25.09
N PHE A 67 1.00 50.03 24.71
CA PHE A 67 2.28 50.05 24.00
C PHE A 67 2.16 50.61 22.58
N HIS A 68 1.10 50.24 21.86
CA HIS A 68 0.86 50.76 20.50
C HIS A 68 0.51 52.25 20.51
N CYS A 69 -0.34 52.71 21.43
CA CYS A 69 -0.60 54.14 21.58
C CYS A 69 0.64 54.92 22.03
N PHE A 70 1.52 54.29 22.82
CA PHE A 70 2.82 54.87 23.17
C PHE A 70 3.73 55.01 21.94
N LEU A 71 3.83 53.98 21.10
CA LEU A 71 4.57 54.04 19.84
C LEU A 71 4.01 55.10 18.88
N GLU A 72 2.70 55.19 18.72
CA GLU A 72 2.03 56.22 17.89
C GLU A 72 2.29 57.64 18.40
N ALA A 73 2.35 57.83 19.71
CA ALA A 73 2.71 59.12 20.30
C ALA A 73 4.19 59.44 20.08
N LEU A 74 5.08 58.45 20.22
CA LEU A 74 6.50 58.59 19.94
C LEU A 74 6.76 58.87 18.46
N GLU A 75 6.02 58.30 17.52
CA GLU A 75 6.16 58.62 16.09
C GLU A 75 5.98 60.09 15.78
N LYS A 76 5.05 60.75 16.49
CA LYS A 76 4.69 62.14 16.25
C LYS A 76 5.68 63.11 16.88
N GLU A 77 6.19 62.80 18.07
CA GLU A 77 7.01 63.72 18.85
C GLU A 77 8.50 63.34 18.89
N GLN A 78 8.82 62.03 18.90
CA GLN A 78 10.17 61.48 19.04
C GLN A 78 10.40 60.25 18.12
N PRO A 79 10.46 60.42 16.78
CA PRO A 79 10.46 59.31 15.82
C PRO A 79 11.62 58.31 15.99
N HIS A 80 12.78 58.78 16.44
CA HIS A 80 13.97 57.95 16.65
C HIS A 80 13.77 56.91 17.77
N LEU A 81 13.03 57.25 18.83
CA LEU A 81 12.69 56.30 19.90
C LEU A 81 11.61 55.31 19.44
N ALA A 82 10.65 55.76 18.61
CA ALA A 82 9.65 54.89 18.02
C ALA A 82 10.27 53.85 17.07
N GLU A 83 11.26 54.25 16.26
CA GLU A 83 11.97 53.35 15.34
C GLU A 83 12.79 52.30 16.11
N MET A 84 13.49 52.71 17.18
CA MET A 84 14.24 51.79 18.04
C MET A 84 13.35 50.71 18.64
N LEU A 85 12.25 51.11 19.29
CA LEU A 85 11.34 50.17 19.96
C LEU A 85 10.62 49.26 18.97
N ARG A 86 10.34 49.71 17.74
CA ARG A 86 9.77 48.86 16.69
C ARG A 86 10.74 47.80 16.20
N ARG A 87 12.02 48.14 16.02
CA ARG A 87 13.03 47.15 15.64
C ARG A 87 13.13 46.05 16.71
N GLU A 88 13.08 46.42 17.98
CA GLU A 88 13.12 45.46 19.09
C GLU A 88 11.82 44.65 19.24
N GLU A 89 10.66 45.21 18.90
CA GLU A 89 9.39 44.47 18.81
C GLU A 89 9.43 43.38 17.74
N VAL A 90 9.96 43.69 16.56
CA VAL A 90 10.13 42.72 15.47
C VAL A 90 11.08 41.60 15.89
N VAL A 91 12.25 41.95 16.42
CA VAL A 91 13.26 40.97 16.87
C VAL A 91 12.73 40.06 17.97
N SER A 92 11.97 40.60 18.93
CA SER A 92 11.42 39.81 20.04
C SER A 92 10.34 38.84 19.58
N LYS A 93 9.46 39.26 18.65
CA LYS A 93 8.46 38.38 18.03
C LYS A 93 9.11 37.29 17.18
N GLU A 94 10.16 37.63 16.42
CA GLU A 94 10.93 36.66 15.63
C GLU A 94 11.63 35.61 16.49
N ARG A 95 12.18 36.01 17.65
CA ARG A 95 12.79 35.08 18.62
C ARG A 95 11.78 34.05 19.15
N VAL A 96 10.58 34.50 19.52
CA VAL A 96 9.50 33.60 20.00
C VAL A 96 9.02 32.67 18.88
N ASN A 97 8.87 33.19 17.66
CA ASN A 97 8.51 32.37 16.50
C ASN A 97 9.58 31.32 16.19
N SER A 98 10.86 31.70 16.25
CA SER A 98 11.98 30.78 16.04
C SER A 98 12.01 29.67 17.09
N ALA A 99 11.81 30.00 18.37
CA ALA A 99 11.72 29.02 19.45
C ALA A 99 10.55 28.05 19.24
N THR A 100 9.38 28.56 18.86
CA THR A 100 8.18 27.76 18.57
C THR A 100 8.41 26.80 17.40
N LEU A 101 9.04 27.28 16.32
CA LEU A 101 9.38 26.45 15.17
C LEU A 101 10.38 25.35 15.53
N ARG A 102 11.36 25.63 16.40
CA ARG A 102 12.32 24.62 16.89
C ARG A 102 11.64 23.51 17.68
N LEU A 103 10.65 23.85 18.51
CA LEU A 103 9.87 22.86 19.27
C LEU A 103 9.08 21.94 18.31
N LYS A 104 8.34 22.51 17.37
CA LYS A 104 7.61 21.75 16.34
C LYS A 104 8.53 20.86 15.51
N LEU A 105 9.72 21.35 15.17
CA LEU A 105 10.71 20.58 14.43
C LEU A 105 11.24 19.39 15.25
N SER A 106 11.36 19.55 16.57
CA SER A 106 11.71 18.44 17.48
C SER A 106 10.60 17.39 17.52
N GLU A 107 9.35 17.81 17.67
CA GLU A 107 8.18 16.92 17.71
C GLU A 107 8.08 16.08 16.42
N ILE A 108 8.17 16.73 15.26
CA ILE A 108 8.14 16.03 13.95
C ILE A 108 9.30 15.05 13.80
N LYS A 109 10.48 15.40 14.34
CA LYS A 109 11.65 14.53 14.28
C LYS A 109 11.46 13.27 15.13
N ASP A 110 10.87 13.42 16.32
CA ASP A 110 10.58 12.31 17.22
C ASP A 110 9.49 11.40 16.62
N GLU A 111 8.44 11.98 16.03
CA GLU A 111 7.41 11.23 15.29
C GLU A 111 8.00 10.44 14.12
N LEU A 112 8.87 11.07 13.31
CA LEU A 112 9.55 10.43 12.20
C LEU A 112 10.42 9.25 12.66
N GLN A 113 11.09 9.39 13.81
CA GLN A 113 11.91 8.33 14.38
C GLN A 113 11.05 7.16 14.86
N ASN A 114 9.89 7.44 15.45
CA ASN A 114 8.93 6.42 15.88
C ASN A 114 8.35 5.64 14.69
N GLU A 115 7.92 6.34 13.63
CA GLU A 115 7.42 5.69 12.40
C GLU A 115 8.49 4.85 11.71
N ARG A 116 9.76 5.30 11.71
CA ARG A 116 10.88 4.48 11.22
C ARG A 116 11.04 3.18 12.02
N ALA A 117 10.92 3.24 13.34
CA ALA A 117 11.00 2.04 14.18
C ALA A 117 9.84 1.07 13.89
N LYS A 118 8.61 1.57 13.73
CA LYS A 118 7.45 0.74 13.33
C LYS A 118 7.66 0.07 11.98
N ASN A 119 8.14 0.82 10.98
CA ASN A 119 8.41 0.26 9.65
C ASN A 119 9.47 -0.84 9.69
N GLN A 120 10.52 -0.69 10.51
CA GLN A 120 11.52 -1.74 10.69
C GLN A 120 10.93 -3.02 11.30
N THR A 121 10.02 -2.90 12.27
CA THR A 121 9.30 -4.06 12.83
C THR A 121 8.44 -4.74 11.77
N ILE A 122 7.67 -3.97 10.99
CA ILE A 122 6.82 -4.49 9.91
C ILE A 122 7.67 -5.19 8.83
N GLU A 123 8.85 -4.65 8.50
CA GLU A 123 9.77 -5.29 7.56
C GLU A 123 10.29 -6.63 8.09
N ALA A 124 10.61 -6.72 9.38
CA ALA A 124 11.03 -7.96 10.03
C ALA A 124 9.91 -9.02 10.01
N GLU A 125 8.68 -8.63 10.37
CA GLU A 125 7.50 -9.52 10.33
C GLU A 125 7.22 -10.02 8.90
N ASN A 126 7.28 -9.12 7.90
CA ASN A 126 7.10 -9.51 6.50
C ASN A 126 8.18 -10.47 6.01
N LYS A 127 9.43 -10.32 6.48
CA LYS A 127 10.53 -11.24 6.15
C LYS A 127 10.26 -12.62 6.74
N GLU A 128 9.82 -12.69 7.99
CA GLU A 128 9.45 -13.95 8.65
C GLU A 128 8.24 -14.62 7.96
N LEU A 129 7.22 -13.84 7.59
CA LEU A 129 6.04 -14.36 6.90
C LEU A 129 6.40 -14.95 5.52
N LYS A 130 7.28 -14.27 4.78
CA LYS A 130 7.80 -14.78 3.51
C LYS A 130 8.56 -16.09 3.70
N GLN A 131 9.38 -16.19 4.74
CA GLN A 131 10.10 -17.42 5.04
C GLN A 131 9.14 -18.58 5.33
N LYS A 132 8.12 -18.35 6.17
CA LYS A 132 7.05 -19.34 6.44
C LYS A 132 6.31 -19.76 5.18
N TYR A 133 6.05 -18.83 4.27
CA TYR A 133 5.39 -19.12 3.00
C TYR A 133 6.25 -20.02 2.10
N VAL A 134 7.56 -19.76 2.01
CA VAL A 134 8.49 -20.64 1.26
C VAL A 134 8.57 -22.04 1.87
N GLU A 135 8.65 -22.14 3.19
CA GLU A 135 8.65 -23.42 3.89
C GLU A 135 7.36 -24.21 3.63
N HIS A 136 6.21 -23.54 3.64
CA HIS A 136 4.93 -24.16 3.33
C HIS A 136 4.87 -24.65 1.88
N LEU A 137 5.34 -23.85 0.91
CA LEU A 137 5.41 -24.25 -0.50
C LEU A 137 6.28 -25.48 -0.72
N ASN A 138 7.47 -25.53 -0.08
CA ASN A 138 8.36 -26.67 -0.16
C ASN A 138 7.70 -27.93 0.43
N THR A 139 7.00 -27.79 1.56
CA THR A 139 6.26 -28.89 2.18
C THR A 139 5.16 -29.41 1.26
N LEU A 140 4.41 -28.51 0.61
CA LEU A 140 3.36 -28.87 -0.33
C LEU A 140 3.92 -29.59 -1.57
N GLN A 141 5.06 -29.12 -2.09
CA GLN A 141 5.74 -29.78 -3.20
C GLN A 141 6.19 -31.20 -2.83
N GLN A 142 6.74 -31.39 -1.62
CA GLN A 142 7.14 -32.71 -1.15
C GLN A 142 5.92 -33.64 -1.01
N GLN A 143 4.81 -33.14 -0.44
CA GLN A 143 3.57 -33.93 -0.36
C GLN A 143 3.05 -34.35 -1.74
N ILE A 144 3.11 -33.47 -2.74
CA ILE A 144 2.71 -33.80 -4.12
C ILE A 144 3.60 -34.91 -4.68
N LEU A 145 4.92 -34.82 -4.47
CA LEU A 145 5.89 -35.85 -4.90
C LEU A 145 5.59 -37.20 -4.24
N ASP A 146 5.46 -37.22 -2.91
CA ASP A 146 5.19 -38.44 -2.14
C ASP A 146 3.85 -39.07 -2.55
N THR A 147 2.82 -38.24 -2.77
CA THR A 147 1.50 -38.73 -3.21
C THR A 147 1.57 -39.30 -4.63
N GLY A 148 2.30 -38.64 -5.53
CA GLY A 148 2.53 -39.10 -6.90
C GLY A 148 3.29 -40.43 -6.95
N GLU A 149 4.33 -40.58 -6.12
CA GLU A 149 5.10 -41.82 -6.01
C GLU A 149 4.26 -42.96 -5.44
N ASN A 150 3.45 -42.69 -4.40
CA ASN A 150 2.51 -43.67 -3.85
C ASN A 150 1.45 -44.12 -4.88
N LEU A 151 0.88 -43.19 -5.64
CA LEU A 151 -0.05 -43.51 -6.73
C LEU A 151 0.62 -44.36 -7.82
N LYS A 152 1.84 -44.03 -8.21
CA LYS A 152 2.60 -44.80 -9.20
C LYS A 152 2.85 -46.23 -8.73
N ASN A 153 3.30 -46.40 -7.48
CA ASN A 153 3.53 -47.70 -6.88
C ASN A 153 2.23 -48.52 -6.80
N HIS A 154 1.12 -47.88 -6.42
CA HIS A 154 -0.19 -48.53 -6.37
C HIS A 154 -0.64 -49.03 -7.76
N PHE A 155 -0.51 -48.23 -8.81
CA PHE A 155 -0.84 -48.65 -10.17
C PHE A 155 0.09 -49.76 -10.70
N GLU A 156 1.38 -49.70 -10.38
CA GLU A 156 2.33 -50.77 -10.74
C GLU A 156 1.98 -52.10 -10.06
N GLU A 157 1.58 -52.07 -8.78
CA GLU A 157 1.11 -53.26 -8.06
C GLU A 157 -0.21 -53.78 -8.65
N GLU A 158 -1.17 -52.91 -8.93
CA GLU A 158 -2.46 -53.30 -9.51
C GLU A 158 -2.30 -53.92 -10.91
N LEU A 159 -1.38 -53.39 -11.72
CA LEU A 159 -1.01 -53.96 -13.03
C LEU A 159 -0.35 -55.34 -12.88
N LYS A 160 0.59 -55.49 -11.94
CA LYS A 160 1.23 -56.79 -11.65
C LYS A 160 0.18 -57.81 -11.21
N GLN A 161 -0.74 -57.41 -10.34
CA GLN A 161 -1.80 -58.29 -9.85
C GLN A 161 -2.74 -58.74 -10.98
N LYS A 162 -3.21 -57.80 -11.82
CA LYS A 162 -4.03 -58.13 -13.00
C LYS A 162 -3.31 -59.02 -14.00
N TYR A 163 -2.00 -58.82 -14.21
CA TYR A 163 -1.20 -59.66 -15.08
C TYR A 163 -1.11 -61.10 -14.56
N VAL A 164 -0.86 -61.27 -13.25
CA VAL A 164 -0.82 -62.59 -12.59
C VAL A 164 -2.18 -63.28 -12.67
N GLU A 165 -3.28 -62.57 -12.36
CA GLU A 165 -4.63 -63.12 -12.47
C GLU A 165 -4.97 -63.56 -13.90
N HIS A 166 -4.61 -62.76 -14.90
CA HIS A 166 -4.82 -63.11 -16.30
C HIS A 166 -3.98 -64.31 -16.72
N SER A 167 -2.70 -64.37 -16.32
CA SER A 167 -1.81 -65.50 -16.58
C SER A 167 -2.35 -66.80 -15.98
N ASN A 168 -2.81 -66.77 -14.72
CA ASN A 168 -3.39 -67.92 -14.04
C ASN A 168 -4.67 -68.39 -14.74
N THR A 169 -5.53 -67.44 -15.15
CA THR A 169 -6.75 -67.75 -15.90
C THR A 169 -6.44 -68.42 -17.24
N LEU A 170 -5.42 -67.93 -17.95
CA LEU A 170 -4.98 -68.51 -19.21
C LEU A 170 -4.40 -69.92 -19.03
N GLN A 171 -3.61 -70.14 -17.97
CA GLN A 171 -3.10 -71.46 -17.62
C GLN A 171 -4.22 -72.44 -17.28
N GLN A 172 -5.25 -71.99 -16.54
CA GLN A 172 -6.41 -72.83 -16.25
C GLN A 172 -7.19 -73.18 -17.52
N GLN A 173 -7.41 -72.20 -18.40
CA GLN A 173 -8.05 -72.46 -19.70
C GLN A 173 -7.26 -73.47 -20.53
N ILE A 174 -5.92 -73.39 -20.58
CA ILE A 174 -5.08 -74.38 -21.26
C ILE A 174 -5.29 -75.77 -20.66
N LEU A 175 -5.22 -75.91 -19.34
CA LEU A 175 -5.48 -77.18 -18.64
C LEU A 175 -6.86 -77.76 -18.95
N ASP A 176 -7.90 -76.94 -18.88
CA ASP A 176 -9.27 -77.37 -19.20
C ASP A 176 -9.39 -77.81 -20.67
N THR A 177 -8.67 -77.15 -21.59
CA THR A 177 -8.66 -77.54 -23.00
C THR A 177 -7.90 -78.85 -23.23
N GLU A 178 -6.77 -79.04 -22.55
CA GLU A 178 -6.00 -80.30 -22.56
C GLU A 178 -6.83 -81.46 -22.02
N GLU A 179 -7.56 -81.25 -20.93
CA GLU A 179 -8.47 -82.25 -20.35
C GLU A 179 -9.62 -82.57 -21.30
N ASN A 180 -10.25 -81.55 -21.89
CA ASN A 180 -11.30 -81.74 -22.91
C ASN A 180 -10.79 -82.50 -24.14
N LEU A 181 -9.58 -82.20 -24.61
CA LEU A 181 -8.94 -82.93 -25.71
C LEU A 181 -8.68 -84.39 -25.32
N LYS A 182 -8.18 -84.65 -24.12
CA LYS A 182 -7.95 -86.00 -23.61
C LYS A 182 -9.25 -86.81 -23.55
N ASN A 183 -10.31 -86.22 -22.99
CA ASN A 183 -11.64 -86.84 -22.94
C ASN A 183 -12.19 -87.10 -24.35
N HIS A 184 -11.99 -86.16 -25.29
CA HIS A 184 -12.38 -86.34 -26.68
C HIS A 184 -11.59 -87.47 -27.36
N PHE A 185 -10.29 -87.60 -27.10
CA PHE A 185 -9.47 -88.71 -27.58
C PHE A 185 -9.95 -90.06 -27.01
N GLU A 186 -10.27 -90.13 -25.71
CA GLU A 186 -10.85 -91.32 -25.09
C GLU A 186 -12.20 -91.69 -25.71
N GLU A 187 -13.07 -90.70 -25.97
CA GLU A 187 -14.36 -90.90 -26.63
C GLU A 187 -14.20 -91.39 -28.09
N VAL A 188 -13.21 -90.87 -28.81
CA VAL A 188 -12.86 -91.31 -30.17
C VAL A 188 -12.28 -92.74 -30.14
N LEU A 189 -11.48 -93.08 -29.14
CA LEU A 189 -10.98 -94.44 -28.94
C LEU A 189 -12.10 -95.41 -28.60
N GLU A 190 -13.06 -95.02 -27.75
CA GLU A 190 -14.27 -95.82 -27.48
C GLU A 190 -15.13 -95.98 -28.74
N LYS A 191 -15.32 -94.91 -29.53
CA LYS A 191 -16.04 -94.98 -30.81
C LYS A 191 -15.32 -95.89 -31.79
N LYS A 192 -13.99 -95.84 -31.89
CA LYS A 192 -13.17 -96.77 -32.68
C LYS A 192 -13.27 -98.21 -32.16
N ALA A 193 -13.25 -98.44 -30.86
CA ALA A 193 -13.41 -99.76 -30.26
C ALA A 193 -14.80 -100.37 -30.55
N LYS A 194 -15.86 -99.55 -30.52
CA LYS A 194 -17.21 -99.94 -30.95
C LYS A 194 -17.29 -100.21 -32.45
N TYR A 195 -16.58 -99.44 -33.27
CA TYR A 195 -16.53 -99.62 -34.73
C TYR A 195 -15.76 -100.87 -35.17
N ILE A 196 -14.78 -101.33 -34.37
CA ILE A 196 -14.03 -102.57 -34.62
C ILE A 196 -14.85 -103.83 -34.23
N ALA A 197 -15.91 -103.70 -33.43
CA ALA A 197 -16.77 -104.81 -33.01
C ALA A 197 -17.89 -105.16 -34.01
N THR A 198 -18.02 -104.42 -35.11
CA THR A 198 -19.00 -104.67 -36.17
C THR A 198 -18.29 -104.70 -37.53
N ASP A 199 -18.21 -105.88 -38.12
CA ASP A 199 -17.64 -106.13 -39.45
C ASP A 199 -18.37 -105.37 -40.58
N VAL A 200 -17.59 -105.02 -41.63
CA VAL A 200 -17.93 -104.65 -43.04
C VAL A 200 -17.80 -103.14 -43.41
N PRO A 201 -17.21 -102.78 -44.59
CA PRO A 201 -16.08 -101.82 -44.67
C PRO A 201 -16.30 -100.50 -45.47
N LEU A 202 -15.37 -99.56 -45.20
CA LEU A 202 -14.74 -98.50 -46.01
C LEU A 202 -15.45 -97.96 -47.28
N GLU A 203 -15.73 -96.64 -47.31
CA GLU A 203 -15.08 -95.68 -48.24
C GLU A 203 -15.41 -94.19 -47.93
N GLN A 204 -14.37 -93.47 -47.51
CA GLN A 204 -13.95 -92.05 -47.73
C GLN A 204 -15.03 -91.01 -48.12
N GLU A 205 -15.39 -90.07 -47.23
CA GLU A 205 -14.74 -88.77 -46.95
C GLU A 205 -14.84 -87.69 -48.04
N ALA A 206 -15.61 -86.63 -47.74
CA ALA A 206 -15.29 -85.26 -48.13
C ALA A 206 -15.93 -84.26 -47.14
N TYR A 207 -15.08 -83.61 -46.34
CA TYR A 207 -15.42 -82.54 -45.40
C TYR A 207 -15.82 -81.22 -46.10
N PRO A 208 -16.77 -80.43 -45.54
CA PRO A 208 -16.97 -79.05 -45.94
C PRO A 208 -16.16 -78.06 -45.07
N ASN A 209 -15.56 -77.09 -45.77
CA ASN A 209 -14.90 -75.89 -45.26
C ASN A 209 -15.85 -75.00 -44.42
N SER A 210 -15.37 -74.49 -43.27
CA SER A 210 -15.95 -73.32 -42.61
C SER A 210 -15.30 -72.03 -43.12
N ARG A 211 -16.10 -71.22 -43.83
CA ARG A 211 -15.81 -69.83 -44.14
C ARG A 211 -16.30 -68.94 -42.99
N LYS A 212 -15.40 -68.05 -42.56
CA LYS A 212 -15.58 -66.62 -42.30
C LYS A 212 -16.88 -66.16 -41.63
N SER A 213 -16.68 -65.73 -40.39
CA SER A 213 -17.36 -64.62 -39.74
C SER A 213 -17.41 -63.34 -40.58
N SER A 214 -18.58 -62.72 -40.63
CA SER A 214 -18.74 -61.26 -40.69
C SER A 214 -20.15 -60.86 -40.26
N LEU A 215 -20.22 -60.06 -39.18
CA LEU A 215 -21.02 -58.83 -39.01
C LEU A 215 -22.51 -58.87 -39.43
N ASN A 216 -23.48 -58.49 -38.61
CA ASN A 216 -23.58 -57.16 -38.03
C ASN A 216 -24.67 -57.10 -36.97
N ASN A 217 -24.40 -56.32 -35.91
CA ASN A 217 -25.41 -55.80 -35.00
C ASN A 217 -26.33 -54.82 -35.72
N GLY A 218 -27.63 -55.06 -35.67
CA GLY A 218 -28.61 -54.10 -36.15
C GLY A 218 -30.01 -54.67 -36.29
N GLU A 219 -30.61 -55.16 -35.20
CA GLU A 219 -32.08 -55.30 -35.06
C GLU A 219 -32.51 -55.72 -33.65
N ILE A 220 -31.87 -55.16 -32.61
CA ILE A 220 -32.34 -55.29 -31.22
C ILE A 220 -32.95 -53.94 -30.81
N SER A 221 -34.04 -53.56 -31.46
CA SER A 221 -34.87 -52.40 -31.04
C SER A 221 -36.34 -52.45 -31.48
N CYS A 222 -36.84 -53.57 -32.01
CA CYS A 222 -38.27 -53.69 -32.37
C CYS A 222 -39.02 -54.85 -31.69
N ALA A 223 -38.32 -55.78 -31.02
CA ALA A 223 -38.96 -56.96 -30.41
C ALA A 223 -39.28 -56.84 -28.91
N LEU A 224 -38.92 -55.74 -28.24
CA LEU A 224 -39.13 -55.55 -26.79
C LEU A 224 -40.28 -54.58 -26.44
N ARG A 225 -41.16 -54.32 -27.42
CA ARG A 225 -42.39 -53.51 -27.24
C ARG A 225 -43.68 -54.31 -27.43
N GLN A 226 -43.57 -55.64 -27.54
CA GLN A 226 -44.68 -56.57 -27.83
C GLN A 226 -44.78 -57.73 -26.82
N PHE A 227 -44.46 -57.48 -25.54
CA PHE A 227 -44.58 -58.50 -24.47
C PHE A 227 -45.40 -58.04 -23.24
N LEU A 228 -46.21 -56.98 -23.37
CA LEU A 228 -47.00 -56.41 -22.27
C LEU A 228 -48.46 -56.12 -22.63
N GLN A 229 -49.14 -57.07 -23.28
CA GLN A 229 -50.61 -57.09 -23.34
C GLN A 229 -51.10 -58.44 -23.83
N GLN A 230 -51.46 -59.34 -22.92
CA GLN A 230 -52.51 -60.37 -23.09
C GLN A 230 -52.63 -61.15 -21.77
N SER A 231 -53.47 -60.62 -20.87
CA SER A 231 -53.99 -61.38 -19.73
C SER A 231 -55.45 -61.67 -20.02
N HIS A 232 -55.78 -62.94 -20.04
CA HIS A 232 -57.07 -63.53 -20.37
C HIS A 232 -58.23 -62.89 -19.60
N ARG A 233 -59.23 -62.37 -20.33
CA ARG A 233 -60.62 -62.33 -19.90
C ARG A 233 -61.35 -63.43 -20.65
N LYS A 234 -61.89 -64.40 -19.92
CA LYS A 234 -63.10 -65.21 -20.22
C LYS A 234 -63.13 -66.36 -19.23
N GLU A 235 -64.14 -66.37 -18.36
CA GLU A 235 -64.88 -67.53 -17.83
C GLU A 235 -65.79 -67.01 -16.70
N ASP A 236 -66.84 -66.29 -17.09
CA ASP A 236 -68.10 -66.26 -16.34
C ASP A 236 -69.01 -67.23 -17.08
N GLU A 237 -69.15 -68.46 -16.58
CA GLU A 237 -70.25 -69.34 -16.92
C GLU A 237 -70.39 -70.41 -15.84
N ASN A 238 -71.58 -70.45 -15.24
CA ASN A 238 -72.20 -71.63 -14.64
C ASN A 238 -71.63 -72.19 -13.32
N VAL A 239 -71.92 -71.51 -12.20
CA VAL A 239 -72.14 -72.19 -10.92
C VAL A 239 -73.42 -71.64 -10.30
N ASN A 240 -74.55 -72.05 -10.85
CA ASN A 240 -75.83 -71.92 -10.15
C ASN A 240 -76.79 -73.03 -10.59
N THR A 241 -76.51 -74.26 -10.19
CA THR A 241 -77.50 -75.33 -10.09
C THR A 241 -76.91 -76.48 -9.30
N ILE A 242 -77.75 -77.15 -8.51
CA ILE A 242 -77.44 -78.26 -7.59
C ILE A 242 -76.96 -77.81 -6.20
N LEU A 243 -77.74 -76.93 -5.57
CA LEU A 243 -78.07 -77.09 -4.16
C LEU A 243 -79.37 -77.89 -4.10
N HIS A 244 -79.29 -79.21 -4.22
CA HIS A 244 -80.34 -80.10 -3.74
C HIS A 244 -79.81 -80.80 -2.49
N ASP A 245 -80.00 -80.09 -1.39
CA ASP A 245 -80.23 -80.56 -0.02
C ASP A 245 -80.04 -82.08 0.21
N PRO A 246 -78.83 -82.52 0.62
CA PRO A 246 -78.58 -83.91 1.03
C PRO A 246 -79.43 -84.32 2.24
N GLU A 247 -79.80 -83.36 3.11
CA GLU A 247 -80.57 -83.61 4.33
C GLU A 247 -82.00 -84.06 4.01
N GLN A 248 -82.60 -83.60 2.91
CA GLN A 248 -83.94 -84.06 2.47
C GLN A 248 -83.92 -85.46 1.87
N ARG A 249 -82.80 -85.87 1.26
CA ARG A 249 -82.65 -87.20 0.63
C ARG A 249 -82.30 -88.27 1.66
N GLU A 250 -81.47 -87.91 2.65
CA GLU A 250 -81.18 -88.75 3.82
C GLU A 250 -82.44 -88.92 4.68
N SER A 251 -83.21 -87.85 4.93
CA SER A 251 -84.49 -87.91 5.64
C SER A 251 -85.56 -88.74 4.89
N ALA A 252 -85.62 -88.69 3.56
CA ALA A 252 -86.53 -89.52 2.77
C ALA A 252 -86.16 -91.01 2.81
N LEU A 253 -84.86 -91.34 2.76
CA LEU A 253 -84.34 -92.71 2.89
C LEU A 253 -84.51 -93.26 4.31
N GLU A 254 -84.35 -92.45 5.35
CA GLU A 254 -84.63 -92.82 6.74
C GLU A 254 -86.12 -93.09 6.96
N LEU A 255 -87.01 -92.25 6.40
CA LEU A 255 -88.46 -92.42 6.48
C LEU A 255 -88.93 -93.69 5.74
N GLU A 256 -88.30 -94.03 4.61
CA GLU A 256 -88.59 -95.25 3.85
C GLU A 256 -88.05 -96.51 4.55
N CYS A 257 -86.86 -96.42 5.17
CA CYS A 257 -86.33 -97.47 6.05
C CYS A 257 -87.20 -97.68 7.31
N GLN A 258 -87.82 -96.61 7.83
CA GLN A 258 -88.72 -96.68 8.99
C GLN A 258 -90.05 -97.36 8.62
N LYS A 259 -90.64 -97.02 7.45
CA LYS A 259 -91.84 -97.69 6.93
C LYS A 259 -91.62 -99.20 6.74
N LEU A 260 -90.48 -99.60 6.18
CA LEU A 260 -90.13 -101.02 6.01
C LEU A 260 -89.93 -101.76 7.35
N ARG A 261 -89.44 -101.07 8.40
CA ARG A 261 -89.35 -101.64 9.76
C ARG A 261 -90.72 -101.84 10.40
N GLU A 262 -91.65 -100.90 10.20
CA GLU A 262 -93.03 -100.99 10.71
C GLU A 262 -93.83 -102.09 10.01
N GLU A 263 -93.67 -102.28 8.69
CA GLU A 263 -94.28 -103.39 7.96
C GLU A 263 -93.76 -104.77 8.42
N LEU A 264 -92.48 -104.86 8.76
CA LEU A 264 -91.85 -106.10 9.24
C LEU A 264 -92.31 -106.46 10.67
N GLU A 265 -92.53 -105.47 11.55
CA GLU A 265 -93.14 -105.70 12.86
C GLU A 265 -94.64 -105.98 12.79
N SER A 266 -95.36 -105.39 11.84
CA SER A 266 -96.76 -105.75 11.51
C SER A 266 -96.89 -107.21 11.08
N LEU A 267 -95.94 -107.71 10.26
CA LEU A 267 -95.89 -109.10 9.82
C LEU A 267 -95.48 -110.06 10.95
N LYS A 268 -94.54 -109.68 11.83
CA LYS A 268 -94.23 -110.46 13.05
C LYS A 268 -95.38 -110.50 14.04
N SER A 269 -96.10 -109.39 14.22
CA SER A 269 -97.33 -109.30 15.00
C SER A 269 -98.41 -110.24 14.45
N LYS A 270 -98.64 -110.24 13.12
CA LYS A 270 -99.56 -111.18 12.46
C LYS A 270 -99.12 -112.64 12.60
N ALA A 271 -97.82 -112.94 12.52
CA ALA A 271 -97.27 -114.28 12.78
C ALA A 271 -97.46 -114.70 14.24
N SER A 272 -97.36 -113.77 15.20
CA SER A 272 -97.59 -114.04 16.63
C SER A 272 -99.07 -114.23 17.00
N ILE A 273 -100.01 -113.61 16.27
CA ILE A 273 -101.47 -113.76 16.48
C ILE A 273 -101.97 -115.11 15.93
N LEU A 274 -101.32 -115.65 14.87
CA LEU A 274 -101.64 -116.97 14.33
C LEU A 274 -101.12 -118.16 15.18
N ALA A 275 -100.30 -117.90 16.20
CA ALA A 275 -99.67 -118.93 17.03
C ALA A 275 -100.41 -119.26 18.34
N LYS A 276 -101.52 -118.59 18.71
CA LYS A 276 -102.14 -118.78 20.04
C LYS A 276 -103.61 -119.19 20.15
N ASP A 277 -104.37 -119.40 19.08
CA ASP A 277 -105.67 -120.10 19.21
C ASP A 277 -106.09 -120.84 17.94
N ARG A 278 -105.98 -122.18 17.98
CA ARG A 278 -106.75 -123.10 17.14
C ARG A 278 -106.99 -124.41 17.90
N PRO A 279 -108.24 -124.80 18.16
CA PRO A 279 -108.59 -126.22 18.22
C PRO A 279 -109.03 -126.68 16.82
N ARG A 280 -108.28 -127.66 16.31
CA ARG A 280 -108.64 -128.74 15.38
C ARG A 280 -109.66 -128.46 14.26
N SER A 281 -109.12 -128.33 13.04
CA SER A 281 -109.39 -129.17 11.85
C SER A 281 -109.24 -128.34 10.56
N SER A 282 -108.43 -128.85 9.61
CA SER A 282 -108.30 -128.47 8.18
C SER A 282 -106.83 -128.50 7.73
N ASN A 283 -106.41 -129.59 7.09
CA ASN A 283 -105.09 -129.73 6.47
C ASN A 283 -105.27 -129.99 4.97
N GLN A 284 -104.97 -128.98 4.14
CA GLN A 284 -104.43 -129.09 2.76
C GLN A 284 -104.30 -127.73 2.02
N ARG A 285 -104.12 -126.60 2.73
CA ARG A 285 -103.75 -125.31 2.12
C ARG A 285 -102.54 -124.60 2.75
N ALA A 286 -101.99 -125.11 3.85
CA ALA A 286 -100.93 -124.44 4.61
C ALA A 286 -99.49 -124.63 4.05
N ALA A 287 -99.24 -125.67 3.24
CA ALA A 287 -97.88 -125.99 2.79
C ALA A 287 -97.38 -125.13 1.59
N THR A 288 -98.29 -124.49 0.84
CA THR A 288 -97.92 -123.68 -0.34
C THR A 288 -97.64 -122.21 -0.01
N GLU A 289 -98.16 -121.68 1.09
CA GLU A 289 -97.95 -120.27 1.49
C GLU A 289 -96.63 -120.06 2.25
N GLU A 290 -96.15 -121.07 2.98
CA GLU A 290 -94.91 -121.00 3.77
C GLU A 290 -93.64 -121.00 2.89
N SER A 291 -93.65 -121.74 1.76
CA SER A 291 -92.58 -121.75 0.76
C SER A 291 -92.45 -120.41 0.01
N ALA A 292 -93.58 -119.78 -0.31
CA ALA A 292 -93.61 -118.49 -1.03
C ALA A 292 -93.10 -117.33 -0.15
N ILE A 293 -93.30 -117.40 1.17
CA ILE A 293 -92.79 -116.41 2.13
C ILE A 293 -91.27 -116.55 2.31
N CYS A 294 -90.75 -117.78 2.34
CA CYS A 294 -89.31 -118.03 2.48
C CYS A 294 -88.51 -117.56 1.26
N GLU A 295 -89.01 -117.82 0.04
CA GLU A 295 -88.38 -117.38 -1.21
C GLU A 295 -88.35 -115.85 -1.34
N LYS A 296 -89.44 -115.17 -0.95
CA LYS A 296 -89.53 -113.71 -0.92
C LYS A 296 -88.59 -113.09 0.11
N CYS A 297 -88.35 -113.78 1.23
CA CYS A 297 -87.41 -113.34 2.27
C CYS A 297 -85.94 -113.44 1.82
N GLU A 298 -85.57 -114.47 1.04
CA GLU A 298 -84.22 -114.58 0.47
C GLU A 298 -83.96 -113.54 -0.63
N ILE A 299 -84.95 -113.22 -1.46
CA ILE A 299 -84.84 -112.14 -2.45
C ILE A 299 -84.59 -110.79 -1.76
N LEU A 300 -85.31 -110.50 -0.66
CA LEU A 300 -85.11 -109.27 0.12
C LEU A 300 -83.74 -109.21 0.81
N LYS A 301 -83.22 -110.33 1.32
CA LYS A 301 -81.85 -110.40 1.86
C LYS A 301 -80.79 -110.16 0.78
N GLN A 302 -81.03 -110.64 -0.43
CA GLN A 302 -80.13 -110.39 -1.56
C GLN A 302 -80.16 -108.93 -2.01
N GLN A 303 -81.34 -108.31 -2.09
CA GLN A 303 -81.50 -106.88 -2.38
C GLN A 303 -80.82 -106.00 -1.33
N LYS A 304 -80.93 -106.34 -0.04
CA LYS A 304 -80.22 -105.63 1.02
C LYS A 304 -78.70 -105.70 0.85
N ARG A 305 -78.15 -106.87 0.47
CA ARG A 305 -76.71 -107.02 0.23
C ARG A 305 -76.23 -106.19 -0.96
N VAL A 306 -77.00 -106.16 -2.05
CA VAL A 306 -76.70 -105.34 -3.23
C VAL A 306 -76.70 -103.85 -2.87
N LEU A 307 -77.73 -103.36 -2.18
CA LEU A 307 -77.79 -101.97 -1.72
C LEU A 307 -76.66 -101.59 -0.75
N GLN A 308 -76.22 -102.53 0.09
CA GLN A 308 -75.08 -102.31 0.99
C GLN A 308 -73.76 -102.19 0.23
N GLU A 309 -73.55 -102.98 -0.82
CA GLU A 309 -72.36 -102.85 -1.66
C GLU A 309 -72.41 -101.56 -2.50
N GLU A 310 -73.57 -101.22 -3.08
CA GLU A 310 -73.77 -99.97 -3.84
C GLU A 310 -73.52 -98.72 -2.99
N SER A 311 -74.01 -98.71 -1.74
CA SER A 311 -73.74 -97.61 -0.80
C SER A 311 -72.27 -97.53 -0.37
N ARG A 312 -71.59 -98.68 -0.22
CA ARG A 312 -70.16 -98.74 0.09
C ARG A 312 -69.32 -98.20 -1.06
N GLU A 313 -69.62 -98.59 -2.30
CA GLU A 313 -68.94 -98.08 -3.50
C GLU A 313 -69.13 -96.57 -3.65
N GLU A 314 -70.32 -96.04 -3.35
CA GLU A 314 -70.57 -94.60 -3.43
C GLU A 314 -69.84 -93.82 -2.32
N ILE A 315 -69.77 -94.37 -1.10
CA ILE A 315 -68.96 -93.78 -0.01
C ILE A 315 -67.48 -93.75 -0.39
N GLU A 316 -66.95 -94.81 -1.03
CA GLU A 316 -65.57 -94.85 -1.48
C GLU A 316 -65.29 -93.81 -2.58
N ARG A 317 -66.22 -93.64 -3.54
CA ARG A 317 -66.13 -92.58 -4.57
C ARG A 317 -66.11 -91.18 -3.95
N LEU A 318 -67.01 -90.90 -3.02
CA LEU A 318 -67.09 -89.61 -2.32
C LEU A 318 -65.84 -89.35 -1.47
N THR A 319 -65.28 -90.39 -0.83
CA THR A 319 -64.05 -90.29 -0.05
C THR A 319 -62.85 -89.93 -0.93
N ASN A 320 -62.71 -90.58 -2.09
CA ASN A 320 -61.66 -90.29 -3.07
C ASN A 320 -61.80 -88.88 -3.68
N ALA A 321 -63.04 -88.44 -3.94
CA ALA A 321 -63.31 -87.08 -4.39
C ALA A 321 -62.92 -86.05 -3.32
N ASN A 322 -63.25 -86.28 -2.05
CA ASN A 322 -62.87 -85.41 -0.94
C ASN A 322 -61.34 -85.30 -0.78
N THR A 323 -60.61 -86.42 -0.89
CA THR A 323 -59.14 -86.38 -0.83
C THR A 323 -58.55 -85.58 -2.01
N ALA A 324 -59.13 -85.67 -3.20
CA ALA A 324 -58.73 -84.86 -4.34
C ALA A 324 -58.98 -83.35 -4.10
N TYR A 325 -60.11 -82.99 -3.47
CA TYR A 325 -60.41 -81.61 -3.11
C TYR A 325 -59.49 -81.08 -2.01
N GLU A 326 -59.17 -81.87 -0.99
CA GLU A 326 -58.21 -81.49 0.05
C GLU A 326 -56.79 -81.24 -0.51
N ASN A 327 -56.35 -82.08 -1.45
CA ASN A 327 -55.09 -81.87 -2.19
C ASN A 327 -55.12 -80.59 -3.03
N LYS A 328 -56.27 -80.25 -3.63
CA LYS A 328 -56.43 -79.00 -4.38
C LYS A 328 -56.40 -77.78 -3.45
N ILE A 329 -57.04 -77.86 -2.29
CA ILE A 329 -57.05 -76.80 -1.27
C ILE A 329 -55.63 -76.55 -0.75
N THR A 330 -54.89 -77.60 -0.42
CA THR A 330 -53.50 -77.47 0.07
C THR A 330 -52.55 -76.88 -0.96
N ASN A 331 -52.71 -77.22 -2.24
CA ASN A 331 -51.94 -76.58 -3.32
C ASN A 331 -52.29 -75.09 -3.47
N LEU A 332 -53.57 -74.73 -3.45
CA LEU A 332 -54.00 -73.32 -3.49
C LEU A 332 -53.49 -72.52 -2.28
N GLN A 333 -53.39 -73.14 -1.10
CA GLN A 333 -52.80 -72.51 0.08
C GLN A 333 -51.30 -72.24 -0.07
N LYS A 334 -50.55 -73.15 -0.72
CA LYS A 334 -49.13 -72.92 -1.05
C LYS A 334 -48.96 -71.79 -2.07
N ASP A 335 -49.79 -71.76 -3.10
CA ASP A 335 -49.77 -70.69 -4.11
C ASP A 335 -50.09 -69.33 -3.50
N LEU A 336 -51.07 -69.29 -2.58
CA LEU A 336 -51.42 -68.08 -1.83
C LEU A 336 -50.25 -67.57 -0.98
N SER A 337 -49.52 -68.47 -0.31
CA SER A 337 -48.35 -68.06 0.50
C SER A 337 -47.21 -67.55 -0.38
N ALA A 338 -46.98 -68.18 -1.55
CA ALA A 338 -45.99 -67.73 -2.52
C ALA A 338 -46.32 -66.32 -3.07
N HIS A 339 -47.59 -66.07 -3.41
CA HIS A 339 -48.04 -64.75 -3.84
C HIS A 339 -47.94 -63.68 -2.74
N GLN A 340 -48.20 -64.03 -1.48
CA GLN A 340 -48.02 -63.11 -0.36
C GLN A 340 -46.54 -62.70 -0.18
N LEU A 341 -45.61 -63.65 -0.37
CA LEU A 341 -44.17 -63.38 -0.30
C LEU A 341 -43.71 -62.44 -1.43
N LEU A 342 -44.15 -62.70 -2.67
CA LEU A 342 -43.87 -61.83 -3.83
C LEU A 342 -44.44 -60.42 -3.63
N LEU A 343 -45.61 -60.29 -3.02
CA LEU A 343 -46.22 -59.00 -2.71
C LEU A 343 -45.41 -58.22 -1.66
N ALA A 344 -44.79 -58.92 -0.70
CA ALA A 344 -43.90 -58.32 0.29
C ALA A 344 -42.60 -57.81 -0.36
N GLN A 345 -41.96 -58.63 -1.20
CA GLN A 345 -40.77 -58.22 -1.97
C GLN A 345 -41.05 -57.01 -2.86
N SER A 346 -42.17 -57.02 -3.61
CA SER A 346 -42.57 -55.88 -4.45
C SER A 346 -42.80 -54.59 -3.64
N LYS A 347 -43.29 -54.68 -2.40
CA LYS A 347 -43.45 -53.51 -1.51
C LYS A 347 -42.11 -52.94 -1.07
N ASP A 348 -41.12 -53.79 -0.79
CA ASP A 348 -39.79 -53.36 -0.37
C ASP A 348 -38.98 -52.79 -1.55
N ASP A 349 -39.06 -53.39 -2.73
CA ASP A 349 -38.49 -52.82 -3.96
C ASP A 349 -39.06 -51.42 -4.25
N ARG A 350 -40.37 -51.24 -4.08
CA ARG A 350 -41.03 -49.93 -4.23
C ARG A 350 -40.56 -48.91 -3.20
N ARG A 351 -40.22 -49.34 -1.97
CA ARG A 351 -39.64 -48.45 -0.94
C ARG A 351 -38.23 -48.02 -1.33
N ALA A 352 -37.38 -48.96 -1.73
CA ALA A 352 -36.02 -48.68 -2.19
C ALA A 352 -36.01 -47.73 -3.40
N LEU A 353 -36.90 -47.95 -4.37
CA LEU A 353 -37.06 -47.07 -5.54
C LEU A 353 -37.47 -45.64 -5.14
N ASN A 354 -38.40 -45.50 -4.20
CA ASN A 354 -38.84 -44.19 -3.71
C ASN A 354 -37.74 -43.45 -2.93
N GLU A 355 -36.90 -44.17 -2.18
CA GLU A 355 -35.72 -43.58 -1.54
C GLU A 355 -34.67 -43.12 -2.56
N GLY A 356 -34.43 -43.93 -3.61
CA GLY A 356 -33.59 -43.55 -4.74
C GLY A 356 -34.09 -42.29 -5.45
N LEU A 357 -35.40 -42.19 -5.68
CA LEU A 357 -36.06 -41.00 -6.24
C LEU A 357 -35.87 -39.75 -5.37
N LYS A 358 -35.99 -39.88 -4.04
CA LYS A 358 -35.72 -38.76 -3.11
C LYS A 358 -34.26 -38.30 -3.20
N LYS A 359 -33.30 -39.22 -3.20
CA LYS A 359 -31.86 -38.91 -3.34
C LYS A 359 -31.55 -38.24 -4.68
N ASN A 360 -32.13 -38.72 -5.78
CA ASN A 360 -31.97 -38.10 -7.10
C ASN A 360 -32.55 -36.68 -7.14
N LYS A 361 -33.66 -36.43 -6.46
CA LYS A 361 -34.25 -35.09 -6.38
C LYS A 361 -33.35 -34.11 -5.61
N THR A 362 -32.73 -34.54 -4.50
CA THR A 362 -31.76 -33.70 -3.77
C THR A 362 -30.49 -33.45 -4.57
N LEU A 363 -29.99 -34.44 -5.30
CA LEU A 363 -28.83 -34.28 -6.19
C LEU A 363 -29.12 -33.29 -7.33
N LEU A 364 -30.33 -33.29 -7.89
CA LEU A 364 -30.73 -32.34 -8.93
C LEU A 364 -30.73 -30.89 -8.42
N THR A 365 -31.24 -30.65 -7.21
CA THR A 365 -31.19 -29.31 -6.59
C THR A 365 -29.76 -28.85 -6.35
N SER A 366 -28.88 -29.71 -5.81
CA SER A 366 -27.47 -29.38 -5.61
C SER A 366 -26.73 -29.15 -6.93
N LEU A 367 -27.10 -29.86 -8.01
CA LEU A 367 -26.57 -29.64 -9.36
C LEU A 367 -26.96 -28.25 -9.91
N GLU A 368 -28.20 -27.82 -9.70
CA GLU A 368 -28.65 -26.49 -10.12
C GLU A 368 -27.93 -25.37 -9.35
N GLU A 369 -27.73 -25.54 -8.04
CA GLU A 369 -26.95 -24.63 -7.22
C GLU A 369 -25.49 -24.55 -7.68
N ALA A 370 -24.86 -25.70 -7.95
CA ALA A 370 -23.51 -25.76 -8.51
C ALA A 370 -23.41 -25.06 -9.86
N LYS A 371 -24.42 -25.20 -10.74
CA LYS A 371 -24.48 -24.48 -12.03
C LYS A 371 -24.59 -22.96 -11.84
N LYS A 372 -25.38 -22.49 -10.88
CA LYS A 372 -25.48 -21.05 -10.55
C LYS A 372 -24.14 -20.51 -10.03
N SER A 373 -23.49 -21.23 -9.12
CA SER A 373 -22.17 -20.89 -8.57
C SER A 373 -21.10 -20.87 -9.66
N LYS A 374 -21.11 -21.82 -10.61
CA LYS A 374 -20.20 -21.84 -11.77
C LYS A 374 -20.36 -20.59 -12.64
N LYS A 375 -21.60 -20.22 -13.00
CA LYS A 375 -21.87 -19.01 -13.80
C LYS A 375 -21.38 -17.74 -13.10
N LYS A 376 -21.56 -17.66 -11.77
CA LYS A 376 -21.04 -16.54 -10.97
C LYS A 376 -19.51 -16.49 -11.02
N ALA A 377 -18.84 -17.63 -10.82
CA ALA A 377 -17.38 -17.73 -10.90
C ALA A 377 -16.83 -17.35 -12.29
N GLU A 378 -17.52 -17.72 -13.38
CA GLU A 378 -17.15 -17.31 -14.74
C GLU A 378 -17.29 -15.78 -14.94
N SER A 379 -18.35 -15.17 -14.39
CA SER A 379 -18.51 -13.72 -14.41
C SER A 379 -17.40 -13.00 -13.64
N ASP A 380 -17.07 -13.48 -12.44
CA ASP A 380 -16.04 -12.88 -11.61
C ASP A 380 -14.63 -13.09 -12.21
N LYS A 381 -14.37 -14.23 -12.87
CA LYS A 381 -13.15 -14.45 -13.66
C LYS A 381 -13.00 -13.41 -14.77
N LYS A 382 -14.08 -13.07 -15.47
CA LYS A 382 -14.06 -12.06 -16.54
C LYS A 382 -13.76 -10.66 -15.99
N LYS A 383 -14.31 -10.30 -14.83
CA LYS A 383 -14.00 -9.03 -14.14
C LYS A 383 -12.53 -8.97 -13.71
N LEU A 384 -12.02 -10.06 -13.14
CA LEU A 384 -10.61 -10.17 -12.76
C LEU A 384 -9.66 -9.97 -13.95
N TYR A 385 -10.02 -10.51 -15.12
CA TYR A 385 -9.21 -10.34 -16.33
C TYR A 385 -9.13 -8.87 -16.77
N GLY A 386 -10.24 -8.14 -16.72
CA GLY A 386 -10.26 -6.70 -17.02
C GLY A 386 -9.45 -5.88 -16.01
N LEU A 387 -9.62 -6.16 -14.71
CA LEU A 387 -8.85 -5.51 -13.64
C LEU A 387 -7.34 -5.77 -13.77
N ASN A 388 -6.96 -6.98 -14.18
CA ASN A 388 -5.55 -7.32 -14.39
C ASN A 388 -4.95 -6.59 -15.59
N GLN A 389 -5.73 -6.35 -16.64
CA GLN A 389 -5.30 -5.55 -17.79
C GLN A 389 -5.12 -4.07 -17.41
N GLU A 390 -6.06 -3.49 -16.66
CA GLU A 390 -5.90 -2.12 -16.12
C GLU A 390 -4.68 -1.98 -15.19
N LEU A 391 -4.39 -3.02 -14.40
CA LEU A 391 -3.18 -3.08 -13.57
C LEU A 391 -1.90 -3.14 -14.40
N GLN A 392 -1.90 -3.87 -15.51
CA GLN A 392 -0.77 -3.92 -16.43
C GLN A 392 -0.50 -2.54 -17.04
N GLU A 393 -1.53 -1.87 -17.56
CA GLU A 393 -1.39 -0.51 -18.12
C GLU A 393 -0.89 0.50 -17.08
N LYS A 394 -1.41 0.44 -15.84
CA LYS A 394 -0.91 1.30 -14.75
C LYS A 394 0.55 1.03 -14.41
N ASN A 395 0.98 -0.23 -14.40
CA ASN A 395 2.36 -0.61 -14.10
C ASN A 395 3.32 -0.15 -15.21
N GLU A 396 2.91 -0.20 -16.48
CA GLU A 396 3.68 0.33 -17.60
C GLU A 396 3.84 1.85 -17.48
N ASN A 397 2.76 2.59 -17.22
CA ASN A 397 2.82 4.03 -16.99
C ASN A 397 3.73 4.40 -15.80
N LEU A 398 3.63 3.67 -14.68
CA LEU A 398 4.50 3.86 -13.52
C LEU A 398 5.98 3.59 -13.84
N PHE A 399 6.26 2.63 -14.72
CA PHE A 399 7.61 2.33 -15.17
C PHE A 399 8.19 3.48 -15.99
N GLU A 400 7.41 4.04 -16.92
CA GLU A 400 7.81 5.20 -17.73
C GLU A 400 8.05 6.44 -16.85
N GLU A 401 7.16 6.73 -15.90
CA GLU A 401 7.34 7.83 -14.94
C GLU A 401 8.61 7.67 -14.11
N LYS A 402 8.90 6.44 -13.65
CA LYS A 402 10.11 6.14 -12.89
C LYS A 402 11.37 6.34 -13.74
N GLU A 403 11.35 5.96 -15.01
CA GLU A 403 12.48 6.16 -15.92
C GLU A 403 12.72 7.66 -16.18
N ALA A 404 11.66 8.43 -16.41
CA ALA A 404 11.74 9.89 -16.56
C ALA A 404 12.33 10.56 -15.31
N MET A 405 11.86 10.16 -14.11
CA MET A 405 12.38 10.66 -12.85
C MET A 405 13.87 10.31 -12.66
N SER A 406 14.28 9.10 -13.05
CA SER A 406 15.69 8.69 -12.97
C SER A 406 16.60 9.53 -13.86
N LYS A 407 16.13 9.93 -15.05
CA LYS A 407 16.89 10.83 -15.95
C LYS A 407 17.05 12.21 -15.31
N TYR A 408 15.96 12.78 -14.78
CA TYR A 408 15.99 14.08 -14.09
C TYR A 408 16.96 14.10 -12.89
N VAL A 409 16.95 13.04 -12.08
CA VAL A 409 17.86 12.93 -10.92
C VAL A 409 19.33 12.88 -11.35
N GLU A 410 19.67 12.20 -12.45
CA GLU A 410 21.06 12.15 -12.91
C GLU A 410 21.52 13.50 -13.51
N GLU A 411 20.62 14.23 -14.18
CA GLU A 411 20.89 15.60 -14.64
C GLU A 411 21.16 16.57 -13.46
N GLU A 412 20.37 16.51 -12.39
CA GLU A 412 20.63 17.31 -11.17
C GLU A 412 21.97 16.95 -10.50
N ARG A 413 22.34 15.67 -10.48
CA ARG A 413 23.64 15.21 -9.94
C ARG A 413 24.81 15.75 -10.76
N GLU A 414 24.69 15.75 -12.08
CA GLU A 414 25.66 16.36 -13.00
C GLU A 414 25.87 17.85 -12.70
N ILE A 415 24.78 18.60 -12.56
CA ILE A 415 24.82 20.04 -12.21
C ILE A 415 25.50 20.23 -10.85
N SER A 416 25.13 19.42 -9.86
CA SER A 416 25.72 19.46 -8.52
C SER A 416 27.22 19.16 -8.52
N ARG A 417 27.69 18.18 -9.32
CA ARG A 417 29.12 17.87 -9.50
C ARG A 417 29.87 19.07 -10.10
N LYS A 418 29.31 19.70 -11.14
CA LYS A 418 29.90 20.89 -11.79
C LYS A 418 30.01 22.07 -10.81
N ASN A 419 28.95 22.34 -10.05
CA ASN A 419 28.94 23.39 -9.04
C ASN A 419 29.97 23.14 -7.93
N MET A 420 30.08 21.90 -7.45
CA MET A 420 31.08 21.53 -6.43
C MET A 420 32.51 21.67 -6.94
N ALA A 421 32.78 21.33 -8.20
CA ALA A 421 34.08 21.57 -8.82
C ALA A 421 34.43 23.06 -8.91
N GLY A 422 33.45 23.90 -9.28
CA GLY A 422 33.60 25.35 -9.30
C GLY A 422 33.92 25.93 -7.92
N LEU A 423 33.19 25.51 -6.88
CA LEU A 423 33.42 25.93 -5.49
C LEU A 423 34.81 25.52 -4.98
N LYS A 424 35.28 24.31 -5.29
CA LYS A 424 36.63 23.86 -4.92
C LYS A 424 37.72 24.73 -5.56
N LYS A 425 37.54 25.14 -6.81
CA LYS A 425 38.47 26.03 -7.49
C LYS A 425 38.53 27.39 -6.80
N ILE A 426 37.37 27.98 -6.49
CA ILE A 426 37.28 29.27 -5.77
C ILE A 426 37.95 29.16 -4.40
N ALA A 427 37.70 28.09 -3.65
CA ALA A 427 38.30 27.87 -2.34
C ALA A 427 39.85 27.81 -2.42
N SER A 428 40.39 27.10 -3.41
CA SER A 428 41.84 27.04 -3.63
C SER A 428 42.45 28.40 -3.99
N ASP A 429 41.76 29.18 -4.82
CA ASP A 429 42.21 30.52 -5.19
C ASP A 429 42.17 31.49 -4.00
N GLU A 430 41.16 31.38 -3.13
CA GLU A 430 41.04 32.20 -1.92
C GLU A 430 42.08 31.83 -0.86
N GLU A 431 42.40 30.54 -0.72
CA GLU A 431 43.48 30.07 0.16
C GLU A 431 44.84 30.63 -0.26
N LYS A 432 45.12 30.65 -1.58
CA LYS A 432 46.33 31.31 -2.13
C LYS A 432 46.36 32.80 -1.79
N LYS A 433 45.26 33.53 -1.97
CA LYS A 433 45.19 34.95 -1.61
C LYS A 433 45.45 35.19 -0.12
N SER A 434 44.84 34.39 0.74
CA SER A 434 45.05 34.45 2.20
C SER A 434 46.52 34.23 2.57
N SER A 435 47.18 33.26 1.93
CA SER A 435 48.60 33.00 2.15
C SER A 435 49.50 34.18 1.74
N LEU A 436 49.20 34.82 0.60
CA LEU A 436 49.92 36.01 0.13
C LEU A 436 49.74 37.20 1.06
N LEU A 437 48.50 37.48 1.47
CA LEU A 437 48.18 38.55 2.42
C LEU A 437 48.89 38.36 3.75
N LYS A 438 49.00 37.12 4.22
CA LYS A 438 49.70 36.80 5.47
C LYS A 438 51.20 37.05 5.36
N ALA A 439 51.83 36.63 4.26
CA ALA A 439 53.25 36.91 4.00
C ALA A 439 53.52 38.42 3.90
N GLU A 440 52.62 39.17 3.27
CA GLU A 440 52.71 40.63 3.18
C GLU A 440 52.58 41.28 4.57
N LEU A 441 51.62 40.83 5.39
CA LEU A 441 51.42 41.32 6.75
C LEU A 441 52.66 41.11 7.64
N ASP A 442 53.30 39.94 7.54
CA ASP A 442 54.50 39.63 8.33
C ASP A 442 55.70 40.50 7.89
N LYS A 443 55.79 40.85 6.61
CA LYS A 443 56.75 41.85 6.11
C LYS A 443 56.47 43.22 6.72
N TRP A 444 55.21 43.68 6.78
CA TRP A 444 54.86 44.97 7.38
C TRP A 444 55.16 45.04 8.88
N LYS A 445 54.92 43.97 9.63
CA LYS A 445 55.22 43.90 11.08
C LYS A 445 56.69 44.06 11.40
N SER A 446 57.59 43.71 10.46
CA SER A 446 59.03 43.80 10.67
C SER A 446 59.62 45.21 10.50
N LEU A 447 58.85 46.15 9.95
CA LEU A 447 59.31 47.51 9.68
C LEU A 447 59.04 48.44 10.88
N HIS A 448 60.06 49.17 11.31
CA HIS A 448 59.93 50.19 12.36
C HIS A 448 59.21 51.41 11.77
N GLY A 449 58.02 51.72 12.27
CA GLY A 449 57.19 52.80 11.73
C GLY A 449 56.23 53.40 12.77
N ARG A 450 55.65 54.55 12.43
CA ARG A 450 54.62 55.23 13.22
C ARG A 450 53.35 55.36 12.39
N VAL A 451 52.21 54.98 13.00
CA VAL A 451 50.88 55.21 12.43
C VAL A 451 50.43 56.63 12.78
N LEU A 452 50.10 57.40 11.75
CA LEU A 452 49.81 58.82 11.77
C LEU A 452 48.39 59.03 11.21
N ASN A 453 47.39 58.86 12.08
CA ASN A 453 45.98 58.89 11.68
C ASN A 453 45.48 60.32 11.49
N PHE A 454 44.76 60.56 10.38
CA PHE A 454 44.05 61.81 10.12
C PHE A 454 42.97 62.08 11.17
N LYS A 455 43.02 63.25 11.82
CA LYS A 455 41.92 63.77 12.64
C LYS A 455 41.34 65.04 12.04
N ASN A 456 42.20 65.97 11.65
CA ASN A 456 41.83 67.24 11.03
C ASN A 456 42.91 67.67 10.02
N ALA A 457 42.55 68.58 9.11
CA ALA A 457 43.52 69.17 8.19
C ALA A 457 44.66 69.87 8.94
N PHE A 458 45.90 69.60 8.55
CA PHE A 458 47.12 70.17 9.16
C PHE A 458 47.22 69.95 10.69
N ASP A 459 46.73 68.80 11.18
CA ASP A 459 46.86 68.43 12.58
C ASP A 459 48.29 68.01 12.97
N ARG A 460 48.49 67.73 14.26
CA ARG A 460 49.80 67.29 14.80
C ARG A 460 50.13 65.82 14.49
N ASN A 461 49.26 65.11 13.79
CA ASN A 461 49.46 63.71 13.40
C ASN A 461 49.83 63.59 11.92
N GLY A 462 50.13 64.70 11.24
CA GLY A 462 50.64 64.66 9.88
C GLY A 462 52.08 64.17 9.79
N VAL A 463 52.45 63.58 8.66
CA VAL A 463 53.81 63.14 8.33
C VAL A 463 54.76 64.33 8.27
N ILE A 464 54.36 65.40 7.58
CA ILE A 464 55.17 66.61 7.42
C ILE A 464 55.33 67.30 8.77
N PHE A 465 54.24 67.42 9.56
CA PHE A 465 54.32 67.90 10.94
C PHE A 465 55.27 67.06 11.81
N THR A 466 55.18 65.73 11.74
CA THR A 466 56.00 64.81 12.54
C THR A 466 57.48 64.92 12.20
N LEU A 467 57.83 64.93 10.91
CA LEU A 467 59.21 65.03 10.44
C LEU A 467 59.85 66.38 10.83
N ARG A 468 59.05 67.43 10.99
CA ARG A 468 59.53 68.74 11.48
C ARG A 468 59.85 68.79 12.96
N GLY A 469 59.41 67.81 13.75
CA GLY A 469 59.57 67.83 15.20
C GLY A 469 58.95 69.07 15.88
N GLY A 470 57.94 69.69 15.26
CA GLY A 470 57.29 70.91 15.76
C GLY A 470 58.06 72.22 15.49
N ASN A 471 59.22 72.18 14.83
CA ASN A 471 59.97 73.38 14.43
C ASN A 471 59.55 73.85 13.03
N LYS A 472 58.90 75.02 12.95
CA LYS A 472 58.41 75.59 11.67
C LYS A 472 59.53 75.94 10.69
N SER A 473 60.74 76.22 11.17
CA SER A 473 61.89 76.59 10.34
C SER A 473 62.70 75.39 9.85
N PHE A 474 62.51 74.22 10.46
CA PHE A 474 63.17 72.98 10.04
C PHE A 474 62.43 72.38 8.84
N ARG A 475 63.12 72.17 7.72
CA ARG A 475 62.56 71.57 6.50
C ARG A 475 63.45 70.39 6.07
N PRO A 476 63.21 69.17 6.60
CA PRO A 476 64.00 67.98 6.28
C PRO A 476 63.62 67.33 4.93
N PHE A 477 62.79 67.99 4.13
CA PHE A 477 62.21 67.51 2.88
C PHE A 477 62.28 68.62 1.82
N ASP A 478 62.31 68.26 0.55
CA ASP A 478 62.44 69.17 -0.60
C ASP A 478 61.11 69.33 -1.34
N ALA A 479 60.93 70.44 -2.07
CA ALA A 479 59.79 70.65 -2.94
C ALA A 479 60.19 71.29 -4.26
N LYS A 480 59.56 70.83 -5.35
CA LYS A 480 59.79 71.31 -6.71
C LYS A 480 58.46 71.57 -7.39
N ARG A 481 58.45 72.47 -8.37
CA ARG A 481 57.29 72.74 -9.21
C ARG A 481 57.68 72.78 -10.68
N SER A 482 56.71 72.58 -11.57
CA SER A 482 56.91 72.50 -13.01
C SER A 482 57.42 73.79 -13.66
N SER A 483 57.10 74.94 -13.07
CA SER A 483 57.53 76.27 -13.50
C SER A 483 57.45 77.24 -12.32
N ASP A 484 58.28 78.29 -12.36
CA ASP A 484 58.34 79.29 -11.30
C ASP A 484 57.40 80.46 -11.58
N GLY A 485 56.28 80.49 -10.86
CA GLY A 485 55.45 81.68 -10.71
C GLY A 485 55.86 82.50 -9.48
N GLU A 486 54.90 83.21 -8.88
CA GLU A 486 55.13 83.93 -7.62
C GLU A 486 55.42 82.96 -6.46
N GLY A 487 56.14 83.43 -5.44
CA GLY A 487 56.54 82.64 -4.27
C GLY A 487 57.60 81.57 -4.55
N ASP A 488 57.83 80.69 -3.57
CA ASP A 488 58.82 79.60 -3.63
C ASP A 488 58.16 78.22 -3.57
N ALA A 489 58.78 77.19 -4.17
CA ALA A 489 58.26 75.82 -4.14
C ALA A 489 58.15 75.25 -2.71
N MET A 490 59.03 75.68 -1.81
CA MET A 490 59.04 75.28 -0.40
C MET A 490 57.88 75.87 0.40
N ASP A 491 57.21 76.91 -0.13
CA ASP A 491 56.08 77.54 0.54
C ASP A 491 54.90 76.60 0.76
N ILE A 492 54.81 75.51 0.00
CA ILE A 492 53.81 74.46 0.19
C ILE A 492 53.88 73.81 1.58
N PHE A 493 54.98 73.98 2.31
CA PHE A 493 55.09 73.49 3.68
C PHE A 493 54.78 74.57 4.73
N ASN A 494 54.39 75.79 4.38
CA ASN A 494 54.17 76.82 5.39
C ASN A 494 52.94 76.52 6.27
N THR A 495 53.00 76.86 7.57
CA THR A 495 51.83 76.68 8.46
C THR A 495 50.71 77.65 8.14
N GLU A 496 51.04 78.85 7.67
CA GLU A 496 50.11 79.89 7.23
C GLU A 496 50.05 79.90 5.71
N GLY A 497 48.91 80.33 5.14
CA GLY A 497 48.76 80.36 3.69
C GLY A 497 49.61 81.46 3.08
N THR A 498 50.35 81.11 2.03
CA THR A 498 51.21 81.99 1.25
C THR A 498 50.74 82.07 -0.20
N HIS A 499 51.05 83.20 -0.84
CA HIS A 499 50.79 83.37 -2.26
C HIS A 499 51.95 82.78 -3.05
N SER A 500 51.83 81.52 -3.44
CA SER A 500 52.84 80.81 -4.24
C SER A 500 52.18 80.00 -5.36
N CYS A 501 52.74 80.05 -6.57
CA CYS A 501 52.14 79.43 -7.76
C CYS A 501 53.15 79.00 -8.83
N THR A 502 52.65 78.24 -9.79
CA THR A 502 53.33 78.02 -11.08
C THR A 502 53.02 79.15 -12.07
N GLU A 503 53.65 79.15 -13.23
CA GLU A 503 53.16 79.92 -14.37
C GLU A 503 51.80 79.37 -14.86
N ASP A 504 51.06 80.17 -15.65
CA ASP A 504 49.81 79.76 -16.31
C ASP A 504 50.10 78.81 -17.48
N LYS A 505 50.40 77.54 -17.15
CA LYS A 505 50.74 76.47 -18.11
C LYS A 505 49.96 75.21 -17.82
N GLU A 506 49.45 74.57 -18.87
CA GLU A 506 48.82 73.26 -18.76
C GLU A 506 49.78 72.23 -18.16
N HIS A 507 49.22 71.23 -17.47
CA HIS A 507 49.99 70.14 -16.87
C HIS A 507 51.00 70.58 -15.79
N SER A 508 50.71 71.70 -15.13
CA SER A 508 51.50 72.17 -13.99
C SER A 508 51.46 71.18 -12.84
N TRP A 509 52.59 71.02 -12.14
CA TRP A 509 52.71 70.09 -11.02
C TRP A 509 53.55 70.66 -9.88
N TRP A 510 53.31 70.14 -8.69
CA TRP A 510 54.06 70.45 -7.47
C TRP A 510 54.39 69.18 -6.71
N GLN A 511 55.67 68.92 -6.52
CA GLN A 511 56.21 67.70 -5.93
C GLN A 511 56.81 68.00 -4.56
N ILE A 512 56.70 67.02 -3.67
CA ILE A 512 57.42 66.95 -2.41
C ILE A 512 58.29 65.68 -2.39
N ASP A 513 59.46 65.79 -1.78
CA ASP A 513 60.41 64.70 -1.54
C ASP A 513 60.66 64.59 -0.04
N LEU A 514 60.24 63.48 0.57
CA LEU A 514 60.41 63.22 2.00
C LEU A 514 61.86 62.84 2.36
N GLY A 515 62.72 62.58 1.39
CA GLY A 515 64.11 62.16 1.55
C GLY A 515 64.28 60.65 1.67
N GLU A 516 65.53 60.19 1.53
CA GLU A 516 65.88 58.76 1.40
C GLU A 516 65.54 57.89 2.64
N LYS A 517 65.39 58.52 3.80
CA LYS A 517 65.18 57.83 5.10
C LYS A 517 63.72 57.52 5.40
N PHE A 518 62.79 58.11 4.65
CA PHE A 518 61.39 58.12 5.00
C PHE A 518 60.54 57.60 3.85
N LEU A 519 59.65 56.67 4.17
CA LEU A 519 58.62 56.22 3.25
C LEU A 519 57.26 56.42 3.91
N VAL A 520 56.27 56.86 3.13
CA VAL A 520 54.90 56.99 3.61
C VAL A 520 53.97 56.07 2.83
N PHE A 521 53.08 55.39 3.55
CA PHE A 521 51.83 54.83 3.01
C PHE A 521 50.73 55.88 3.19
N PRO A 522 50.49 56.74 2.20
CA PRO A 522 49.52 57.82 2.34
C PRO A 522 48.11 57.24 2.36
N ASN A 523 47.35 57.45 3.45
CA ASN A 523 45.95 57.06 3.56
C ASN A 523 44.98 58.26 3.53
N HIS A 524 45.47 59.46 3.81
CA HIS A 524 44.77 60.73 3.71
C HIS A 524 45.77 61.81 3.33
N TYR A 525 45.29 62.86 2.68
CA TYR A 525 46.07 64.07 2.48
C TYR A 525 45.20 65.31 2.64
N SER A 526 45.82 66.39 3.06
CA SER A 526 45.23 67.72 3.14
C SER A 526 45.98 68.66 2.21
N LEU A 527 45.26 69.50 1.50
CA LEU A 527 45.82 70.49 0.60
C LEU A 527 45.23 71.85 0.90
N ARG A 528 46.09 72.86 0.94
CA ARG A 528 45.72 74.27 0.99
C ARG A 528 46.07 74.92 -0.33
N HIS A 529 45.08 75.59 -0.93
CA HIS A 529 45.15 76.06 -2.31
C HIS A 529 44.33 77.32 -2.54
N GLY A 530 44.53 77.92 -3.71
CA GLY A 530 43.93 79.21 -4.08
C GLY A 530 44.84 80.39 -3.78
N ASN A 531 44.53 81.54 -4.37
CA ASN A 531 45.32 82.76 -4.22
C ASN A 531 44.91 83.59 -2.98
N GLN A 532 45.65 84.67 -2.72
CA GLN A 532 45.41 85.59 -1.60
C GLN A 532 44.07 86.35 -1.65
N ASN A 533 43.39 86.36 -2.81
CA ASN A 533 42.04 86.91 -2.96
C ASN A 533 40.95 85.85 -2.71
N GLY A 534 41.37 84.61 -2.41
CA GLY A 534 40.54 83.43 -2.26
C GLY A 534 39.82 83.02 -3.54
N LEU A 535 40.50 83.21 -4.67
CA LEU A 535 40.13 82.75 -6.01
C LEU A 535 41.14 81.70 -6.50
N ALA A 536 41.02 81.27 -7.75
CA ALA A 536 41.95 80.36 -8.42
C ALA A 536 42.21 79.04 -7.66
N ALA A 537 41.19 78.52 -6.99
CA ALA A 537 41.25 77.24 -6.30
C ALA A 537 41.40 76.09 -7.32
N ILE A 538 42.24 75.11 -7.02
CA ILE A 538 42.37 73.92 -7.85
C ILE A 538 41.07 73.11 -7.82
N ILE A 539 40.62 72.64 -8.99
CA ILE A 539 39.37 71.86 -9.14
C ILE A 539 39.56 70.58 -9.97
N ASN A 540 40.68 70.45 -10.70
CA ASN A 540 41.01 69.29 -11.52
C ASN A 540 42.48 68.89 -11.26
N TRP A 541 42.71 67.80 -10.54
CA TRP A 541 44.07 67.34 -10.25
C TRP A 541 44.15 65.85 -9.91
N LYS A 542 45.38 65.34 -9.88
CA LYS A 542 45.74 64.03 -9.36
C LYS A 542 46.74 64.20 -8.21
N LEU A 543 46.53 63.44 -7.14
CA LEU A 543 47.60 63.12 -6.21
C LEU A 543 48.31 61.88 -6.76
N GLU A 544 49.61 61.97 -6.95
CA GLU A 544 50.43 60.87 -7.46
C GLU A 544 51.59 60.58 -6.52
N GLY A 545 51.99 59.31 -6.45
CA GLY A 545 53.12 58.84 -5.65
C GLY A 545 54.14 58.15 -6.53
N SER A 546 55.42 58.28 -6.17
CA SER A 546 56.52 57.66 -6.90
C SER A 546 57.57 57.12 -5.94
N ARG A 547 58.21 56.01 -6.32
CA ARG A 547 59.33 55.43 -5.56
C ARG A 547 60.69 55.98 -5.99
N ASP A 548 60.79 56.49 -7.22
CA ASP A 548 62.03 56.91 -7.86
C ASP A 548 62.01 58.36 -8.37
N GLY A 549 60.89 59.07 -8.17
CA GLY A 549 60.66 60.43 -8.66
C GLY A 549 60.35 60.52 -10.16
N ASN A 550 60.38 59.41 -10.90
CA ASN A 550 60.24 59.37 -12.36
C ASN A 550 58.97 58.62 -12.80
N ASN A 551 58.66 57.50 -12.15
CA ASN A 551 57.49 56.67 -12.42
C ASN A 551 56.40 56.97 -11.41
N TRP A 552 55.31 57.58 -11.87
CA TRP A 552 54.25 58.10 -11.01
C TRP A 552 52.99 57.25 -11.11
N GLN A 553 52.47 56.84 -9.95
CA GLN A 553 51.20 56.14 -9.82
C GLN A 553 50.14 57.10 -9.30
N VAL A 554 48.96 57.08 -9.91
CA VAL A 554 47.81 57.87 -9.43
C VAL A 554 47.30 57.28 -8.11
N LEU A 555 47.38 58.06 -7.04
CA LEU A 555 46.85 57.71 -5.72
C LEU A 555 45.40 58.19 -5.56
N LYS A 556 45.08 59.37 -6.10
CA LYS A 556 43.71 59.89 -6.13
C LYS A 556 43.52 60.85 -7.31
N GLU A 557 42.35 60.78 -7.95
CA GLU A 557 41.97 61.69 -9.04
C GLU A 557 40.77 62.54 -8.62
N HIS A 558 40.85 63.84 -8.93
CA HIS A 558 39.82 64.84 -8.67
C HIS A 558 39.41 65.50 -9.99
N LYS A 559 38.09 65.53 -10.25
CA LYS A 559 37.50 66.17 -11.44
C LYS A 559 36.38 67.09 -11.01
N ASN A 560 36.47 68.36 -11.40
CA ASN A 560 35.47 69.38 -11.09
C ASN A 560 35.15 69.48 -9.57
N GLU A 561 36.17 69.38 -8.72
CA GLU A 561 36.02 69.47 -7.27
C GLU A 561 35.58 70.88 -6.87
N ARG A 562 34.29 71.04 -6.53
CA ARG A 562 33.73 72.32 -6.10
C ARG A 562 33.41 72.37 -4.61
N GLY A 563 33.80 71.38 -3.81
CA GLY A 563 33.45 71.30 -2.38
C GLY A 563 33.99 72.45 -1.51
N TRP A 564 34.94 73.22 -2.01
CA TRP A 564 35.66 74.27 -1.28
C TRP A 564 34.80 75.46 -0.82
N TYR A 565 33.65 75.74 -1.46
CA TYR A 565 32.78 76.84 -1.02
C TYR A 565 32.20 76.64 0.39
N LYS A 566 32.21 75.40 0.91
CA LYS A 566 31.67 75.05 2.23
C LYS A 566 32.62 75.32 3.39
N SER A 567 33.90 75.61 3.12
CA SER A 567 34.96 75.69 4.15
C SER A 567 35.68 77.04 4.20
N ARG A 568 35.12 78.11 3.60
CA ARG A 568 35.73 79.45 3.65
C ARG A 568 35.59 80.01 5.07
N VAL A 569 36.68 79.99 5.83
CA VAL A 569 36.74 80.61 7.16
C VAL A 569 36.86 82.12 6.97
N ALA A 570 35.99 82.90 7.62
CA ALA A 570 36.07 84.36 7.58
C ALA A 570 37.46 84.82 8.05
N GLY A 571 38.20 85.52 7.17
CA GLY A 571 39.55 86.02 7.44
C GLY A 571 40.71 85.18 6.87
N ASN A 572 40.47 84.00 6.29
CA ASN A 572 41.51 83.24 5.58
C ASN A 572 41.18 83.13 4.08
N PRO A 573 41.97 83.73 3.17
CA PRO A 573 41.68 83.68 1.74
C PRO A 573 41.92 82.28 1.15
N PHE A 574 42.76 81.45 1.77
CA PHE A 574 43.13 80.15 1.22
C PHE A 574 42.10 79.07 1.56
N THR A 575 41.79 78.24 0.56
CA THR A 575 40.93 77.08 0.74
C THR A 575 41.73 75.92 1.30
N THR A 576 41.15 75.14 2.21
CA THR A 576 41.70 73.85 2.65
C THR A 576 40.72 72.72 2.35
N GLY A 577 41.21 71.63 1.76
CA GLY A 577 40.47 70.39 1.60
C GLY A 577 41.26 69.21 2.17
N SER A 578 40.57 68.12 2.49
CA SER A 578 41.17 66.87 2.96
C SER A 578 40.42 65.69 2.40
N TRP A 579 41.16 64.68 1.93
CA TRP A 579 40.56 63.56 1.23
C TRP A 579 41.21 62.23 1.62
N PRO A 580 40.40 61.17 1.80
CA PRO A 580 40.91 59.80 2.00
C PRO A 580 41.49 59.25 0.68
N ILE A 581 42.51 58.41 0.80
CA ILE A 581 43.15 57.70 -0.32
C ILE A 581 42.74 56.22 -0.21
N GLU A 582 42.11 55.69 -1.26
CA GLU A 582 41.55 54.34 -1.30
C GLU A 582 42.31 53.50 -2.34
N GLY A 583 42.89 52.36 -1.95
CA GLY A 583 43.54 51.42 -2.89
C GLY A 583 44.76 50.68 -2.32
N PRO A 584 45.38 49.76 -3.09
CA PRO A 584 46.66 49.15 -2.75
C PRO A 584 47.76 50.21 -2.85
N ILE A 585 48.08 50.81 -1.71
CA ILE A 585 49.06 51.89 -1.60
C ILE A 585 50.43 51.26 -1.37
N HIS A 586 51.41 51.62 -2.18
CA HIS A 586 52.82 51.33 -1.92
C HIS A 586 53.46 52.45 -1.12
N ALA A 587 54.52 52.14 -0.36
CA ALA A 587 55.31 53.15 0.33
C ALA A 587 56.05 54.01 -0.70
N VAL A 588 55.90 55.32 -0.61
CA VAL A 588 56.54 56.28 -1.51
C VAL A 588 57.27 57.37 -0.71
N PRO A 589 58.48 57.79 -1.12
CA PRO A 589 59.13 59.00 -0.60
C PRO A 589 58.72 60.26 -1.38
N TYR A 590 58.25 60.10 -2.62
CA TYR A 590 57.84 61.20 -3.49
C TYR A 590 56.32 61.27 -3.65
N LEU A 591 55.76 62.46 -3.50
CA LEU A 591 54.35 62.76 -3.77
C LEU A 591 54.26 64.00 -4.64
N ARG A 592 53.30 64.06 -5.55
CA ARG A 592 53.03 65.28 -6.33
C ARG A 592 51.56 65.54 -6.53
N ILE A 593 51.22 66.82 -6.58
CA ILE A 593 49.94 67.33 -7.08
C ILE A 593 50.14 67.65 -8.56
N TYR A 594 49.41 66.94 -9.43
CA TYR A 594 49.47 67.11 -10.88
C TYR A 594 48.15 67.71 -11.38
N GLN A 595 48.19 68.91 -11.96
CA GLN A 595 47.01 69.60 -12.48
C GLN A 595 46.53 68.93 -13.78
N THR A 596 45.25 68.60 -13.84
CA THR A 596 44.63 67.93 -15.00
C THR A 596 43.66 68.81 -15.78
N GLY A 597 43.46 70.05 -15.34
CA GLY A 597 42.63 71.03 -16.02
C GLY A 597 42.65 72.37 -15.31
N LYS A 598 41.89 73.32 -15.84
CA LYS A 598 41.81 74.68 -15.33
C LYS A 598 41.36 74.75 -13.87
N ASN A 599 41.82 75.77 -13.17
CA ASN A 599 41.39 76.12 -11.81
C ASN A 599 40.00 76.82 -11.81
N SER A 600 39.54 77.26 -10.65
CA SER A 600 38.21 77.83 -10.46
C SER A 600 37.95 79.17 -11.18
N VAL A 601 39.00 79.85 -11.68
CA VAL A 601 38.89 81.09 -12.47
C VAL A 601 39.23 80.87 -13.95
N CYS A 602 39.31 79.62 -14.38
CA CYS A 602 39.48 79.21 -15.77
C CYS A 602 40.87 79.47 -16.38
N ASP A 603 41.93 79.55 -15.56
CA ASP A 603 43.34 79.51 -15.99
C ASP A 603 44.06 78.24 -15.47
N TYR A 604 45.31 78.03 -15.87
CA TYR A 604 46.14 76.87 -15.50
C TYR A 604 47.15 77.18 -14.38
N THR A 605 47.08 78.34 -13.77
CA THR A 605 47.94 78.68 -12.63
C THR A 605 47.63 77.76 -11.44
N LEU A 606 48.64 77.05 -10.94
CA LEU A 606 48.52 76.15 -9.80
C LEU A 606 48.94 76.86 -8.51
N TYR A 607 47.96 77.37 -7.76
CA TYR A 607 48.19 78.01 -6.45
C TYR A 607 48.11 77.00 -5.30
N LEU A 608 49.24 76.71 -4.66
CA LEU A 608 49.34 75.85 -3.48
C LEU A 608 50.09 76.56 -2.35
N SER A 609 49.64 76.34 -1.12
CA SER A 609 50.18 77.01 0.07
C SER A 609 50.25 76.14 1.32
N GLY A 610 50.00 74.84 1.17
CA GLY A 610 50.00 73.89 2.27
C GLY A 610 49.76 72.48 1.77
N ILE A 611 50.57 71.52 2.19
CA ILE A 611 50.30 70.08 2.05
C ILE A 611 50.58 69.37 3.36
N GLU A 612 49.72 68.41 3.70
CA GLU A 612 49.92 67.49 4.81
C GLU A 612 49.48 66.09 4.38
N VAL A 613 50.18 65.06 4.85
CA VAL A 613 49.94 63.67 4.47
C VAL A 613 49.84 62.82 5.72
N HIS A 614 48.93 61.87 5.74
CA HIS A 614 48.70 60.97 6.87
C HIS A 614 48.79 59.51 6.42
N GLY A 615 49.05 58.61 7.35
CA GLY A 615 49.13 57.18 7.10
C GLY A 615 50.24 56.50 7.88
N VAL A 616 50.94 55.54 7.28
CA VAL A 616 52.03 54.83 7.95
C VAL A 616 53.37 55.41 7.52
N LEU A 617 54.08 56.06 8.44
CA LEU A 617 55.45 56.54 8.23
C LEU A 617 56.42 55.42 8.61
N LEU A 618 57.25 55.00 7.66
CA LEU A 618 58.30 54.03 7.87
C LEU A 618 59.67 54.71 7.92
N TYR A 619 60.53 54.21 8.80
CA TYR A 619 61.93 54.59 8.88
C TYR A 619 62.76 53.49 8.22
N MET A 620 63.56 53.85 7.22
CA MET A 620 64.49 52.93 6.55
C MET A 620 65.87 52.94 7.19
#